data_AF-A0A9P9DJ15-F1
#
_entry.id   AF-A0A9P9DJ15-F1
#
_cell.length_a   1.000
_cell.length_b   1.000
_cell.length_c   1.000
_cell.angle_alpha   90.00
_cell.angle_beta   90.00
_cell.angle_gamma   90.00
#
_symmetry.space_group_name_H-M   'P 1'
#
loop_
_entity.id
_entity.type
_entity.pdbx_description
1 polymer ?
#
loop_
_entity_poly.entity_id
_entity_poly.type
_entity_poly.pdbx_seq_one_letter_code
_entity_poly.pdbx_strand_id
1 'polypeptide(L)'
;MSALSRNRVFARNIPTTRSLPLLRLLNRPPLQFSNTLIQSINVESLLETERECPICYNVYGVEDPEGIVETPVALCACKHVFGDHCIKSWLRDGGTCPYCRKLLHGQ
;
A
#
# COMPACT_ATOMS: atom_id res chain seq x y z
N MET A 1 -38.95 50.29 33.06
CA MET A 1 -38.15 50.31 31.82
C MET A 1 -38.28 48.92 31.20
N SER A 2 -39.46 48.50 30.74
CA SER A 2 -40.22 48.90 29.54
C SER A 2 -39.73 48.21 28.27
N ALA A 3 -40.65 47.40 27.70
CA ALA A 3 -40.84 47.02 26.29
C ALA A 3 -39.73 46.17 25.60
N LEU A 4 -39.99 44.91 25.23
CA LEU A 4 -40.83 44.40 24.12
C LEU A 4 -40.16 44.46 22.73
N SER A 5 -40.39 43.37 22.00
CA SER A 5 -40.47 43.24 20.55
C SER A 5 -39.19 43.06 19.75
N ARG A 6 -39.16 42.29 18.65
CA ARG A 6 -40.01 41.27 18.01
C ARG A 6 -39.23 40.90 16.74
N ASN A 7 -39.35 39.65 16.30
CA ASN A 7 -39.24 39.19 14.91
C ASN A 7 -37.97 39.48 14.09
N ARG A 8 -37.38 38.40 13.57
CA ARG A 8 -37.50 38.12 12.14
C ARG A 8 -37.44 36.63 11.84
N VAL A 9 -38.55 36.18 11.28
CA VAL A 9 -38.73 34.97 10.48
C VAL A 9 -37.61 34.87 9.44
N PHE A 10 -36.95 33.71 9.38
CA PHE A 10 -36.54 33.11 8.12
C PHE A 10 -36.71 31.60 8.23
N ALA A 11 -37.96 31.17 8.04
CA ALA A 11 -38.25 29.85 7.53
C ALA A 11 -37.53 29.73 6.17
N ARG A 12 -36.40 29.02 6.15
CA ARG A 12 -35.86 28.50 4.89
C ARG A 12 -36.38 27.08 4.75
N ASN A 13 -37.45 26.98 3.97
CA ASN A 13 -37.86 25.75 3.30
C ASN A 13 -36.63 25.07 2.69
N ILE A 14 -36.19 23.96 3.28
CA ILE A 14 -35.32 23.03 2.57
C ILE A 14 -36.24 21.96 1.98
N PRO A 15 -36.35 21.89 0.65
CA PRO A 15 -37.26 20.98 -0.02
C PRO A 15 -36.93 19.53 0.30
N THR A 16 -38.01 18.79 0.53
CA THR A 16 -38.09 17.35 0.61
C THR A 16 -37.51 16.70 -0.67
N THR A 17 -36.96 15.50 -0.50
CA THR A 17 -36.73 14.49 -1.55
C THR A 17 -35.79 14.87 -2.71
N ARG A 18 -34.53 14.46 -2.61
CA ARG A 18 -33.86 13.80 -3.74
C ARG A 18 -33.17 12.57 -3.20
N SER A 19 -33.87 11.45 -3.35
CA SER A 19 -33.38 10.09 -3.31
C SER A 19 -31.99 10.03 -3.94
N LEU A 20 -30.95 9.94 -3.10
CA LEU A 20 -29.63 9.54 -3.54
C LEU A 20 -29.77 8.09 -4.02
N PRO A 21 -29.47 7.75 -5.28
CA PRO A 21 -29.49 6.37 -5.71
C PRO A 21 -28.35 5.64 -4.96
N LEU A 22 -28.70 5.00 -3.85
CA LEU A 22 -27.83 4.17 -3.02
C LEU A 22 -27.47 2.84 -3.70
N LEU A 23 -27.12 2.79 -4.98
CA LEU A 23 -26.78 1.52 -5.64
C LEU A 23 -25.73 1.70 -6.75
N ARG A 24 -24.52 2.11 -6.37
CA ARG A 24 -23.30 1.86 -7.17
C ARG A 24 -22.22 1.12 -6.36
N LEU A 25 -22.66 0.24 -5.47
CA LEU A 25 -21.79 -0.45 -4.51
C LEU A 25 -21.62 -1.96 -4.74
N LEU A 26 -21.84 -2.53 -5.92
CA LEU A 26 -21.50 -3.95 -6.14
C LEU A 26 -21.09 -4.21 -7.59
N ASN A 27 -19.90 -3.76 -7.96
CA ASN A 27 -19.13 -4.35 -9.06
C ASN A 27 -17.64 -4.07 -8.84
N ARG A 28 -17.13 -4.49 -7.68
CA ARG A 28 -15.68 -4.66 -7.52
C ARG A 28 -15.36 -5.98 -8.23
N PRO A 29 -14.67 -5.97 -9.37
CA PRO A 29 -14.28 -7.22 -10.03
C PRO A 29 -13.48 -8.08 -9.02
N PRO A 30 -13.56 -9.42 -9.10
CA PRO A 30 -12.66 -10.25 -8.33
C PRO A 30 -11.24 -9.84 -8.72
N LEU A 31 -10.49 -9.31 -7.76
CA LEU A 31 -9.06 -9.11 -7.94
C LEU A 31 -8.52 -10.49 -8.26
N GLN A 32 -8.16 -10.73 -9.52
CA GLN A 32 -7.46 -11.94 -9.92
C GLN A 32 -6.17 -11.93 -9.12
N PHE A 33 -6.18 -12.71 -8.04
CA PHE A 33 -5.06 -12.94 -7.15
C PHE A 33 -4.04 -13.74 -7.97
N SER A 34 -3.28 -13.04 -8.79
CA SER A 34 -2.03 -13.57 -9.29
C SER A 34 -1.13 -13.76 -8.08
N ASN A 35 -0.75 -15.02 -7.82
CA ASN A 35 0.13 -15.45 -6.73
C ASN A 35 1.58 -14.92 -6.87
N THR A 36 1.79 -13.76 -7.47
CA THR A 36 3.09 -13.17 -7.74
C THR A 36 3.17 -11.83 -7.02
N LEU A 37 3.35 -11.89 -5.70
CA LEU A 37 3.45 -10.71 -4.83
C LEU A 37 4.82 -10.04 -4.91
N ILE A 38 5.83 -10.83 -5.28
CA ILE A 38 7.23 -10.46 -5.44
C ILE A 38 7.70 -10.87 -6.83
N GLN A 39 8.53 -10.04 -7.45
CA GLN A 39 9.16 -10.27 -8.74
C GLN A 39 10.67 -10.20 -8.59
N SER A 40 11.37 -11.24 -9.01
CA SER A 40 12.84 -11.22 -9.09
C SER A 40 13.31 -10.23 -10.14
N ILE A 41 14.21 -9.34 -9.74
CA ILE A 41 14.87 -8.36 -10.60
C ILE A 41 16.34 -8.74 -10.71
N ASN A 42 16.94 -8.49 -11.87
CA ASN A 42 18.37 -8.71 -12.05
C ASN A 42 19.17 -7.55 -11.43
N VAL A 43 20.21 -7.85 -10.65
CA VAL A 43 21.01 -6.83 -9.95
C VAL A 43 21.71 -5.85 -10.90
N GLU A 44 22.09 -6.29 -12.10
CA GLU A 44 22.72 -5.44 -13.14
C GLU A 44 21.77 -4.33 -13.61
N SER A 45 20.47 -4.58 -13.54
CA SER A 45 19.44 -3.60 -13.94
C SER A 45 19.18 -2.50 -12.91
N LEU A 46 19.72 -2.65 -11.70
CA LEU A 46 19.60 -1.67 -10.61
C LEU A 46 20.84 -0.76 -10.58
N LEU A 47 20.65 0.49 -10.15
CA LEU A 47 21.76 1.40 -9.86
C LEU A 47 22.54 0.89 -8.66
N GLU A 48 23.84 1.18 -8.62
CA GLU A 48 24.74 0.75 -7.54
C GLU A 48 24.27 1.19 -6.14
N THR A 49 23.59 2.33 -6.05
CA THR A 49 23.00 2.88 -4.82
C THR A 49 21.72 2.16 -4.35
N GLU A 50 21.10 1.36 -5.21
CA GLU A 50 19.89 0.56 -4.92
C GLU A 50 20.18 -0.95 -4.96
N ARG A 51 21.46 -1.31 -5.02
CA ARG A 51 21.92 -2.71 -4.97
C ARG A 51 22.07 -3.22 -3.54
N GLU A 52 21.66 -2.47 -2.53
CA GLU A 52 21.70 -2.88 -1.14
C GLU A 52 20.30 -3.25 -0.62
N CYS A 53 20.25 -4.25 0.25
CA CYS A 53 19.04 -4.64 0.91
C CYS A 53 18.73 -3.69 2.06
N PRO A 54 17.59 -3.01 2.10
CA PRO A 54 17.27 -2.10 3.20
C PRO A 54 16.87 -2.82 4.51
N ILE A 55 16.82 -4.15 4.51
CA ILE A 55 16.51 -4.97 5.70
C ILE A 55 17.81 -5.45 6.37
N CYS A 56 18.75 -6.01 5.60
CA CYS A 56 20.03 -6.52 6.12
C CYS A 56 21.25 -5.64 5.79
N TYR A 57 21.08 -4.61 4.94
CA TYR A 57 22.13 -3.72 4.43
C TYR A 57 23.23 -4.41 3.59
N ASN A 58 22.96 -5.63 3.12
CA ASN A 58 23.88 -6.39 2.27
C ASN A 58 23.67 -6.09 0.79
N VAL A 59 24.73 -6.23 -0.01
CA VAL A 59 24.68 -5.99 -1.46
C VAL A 59 24.13 -7.22 -2.18
N TYR A 60 23.16 -7.02 -3.06
CA TYR A 60 22.59 -8.09 -3.87
C TYR A 60 23.62 -8.68 -4.83
N GLY A 61 23.53 -10.00 -5.07
CA GLY A 61 24.40 -10.71 -6.01
C GLY A 61 25.85 -10.88 -5.53
N VAL A 62 26.17 -10.46 -4.32
CA VAL A 62 27.45 -10.72 -3.65
C VAL A 62 27.23 -11.77 -2.58
N GLU A 63 28.20 -12.67 -2.40
CA GLU A 63 28.21 -13.60 -1.27
C GLU A 63 28.53 -12.84 0.02
N ASP A 64 27.58 -12.87 0.95
CA ASP A 64 27.79 -12.36 2.30
C ASP A 64 28.84 -13.20 3.05
N PRO A 65 29.42 -12.71 4.16
CA PRO A 65 30.35 -13.49 4.99
C PRO A 65 29.75 -14.80 5.53
N GLU A 66 28.42 -14.94 5.49
CA GLU A 66 27.67 -16.16 5.82
C GLU A 66 27.50 -17.13 4.63
N GLY A 67 27.99 -16.76 3.44
CA GLY A 67 27.89 -17.53 2.20
C GLY A 67 26.50 -17.49 1.56
N ILE A 68 25.68 -16.50 1.91
CA ILE A 68 24.34 -16.30 1.34
C ILE A 68 24.42 -15.26 0.22
N VAL A 69 23.76 -15.53 -0.90
CA VAL A 69 23.65 -14.58 -2.02
C VAL A 69 22.22 -14.07 -2.06
N GLU A 70 22.03 -12.82 -1.64
CA GLU A 70 20.73 -12.17 -1.72
C GLU A 70 20.40 -11.80 -3.18
N THR A 71 19.21 -12.17 -3.65
CA THR A 71 18.72 -11.72 -4.95
C THR A 71 17.76 -10.53 -4.81
N PRO A 72 17.86 -9.49 -5.66
CA PRO A 72 16.94 -8.38 -5.59
C PRO A 72 15.55 -8.81 -6.07
N VAL A 73 14.53 -8.53 -5.27
CA VAL A 73 13.13 -8.80 -5.58
C VAL A 73 12.29 -7.55 -5.34
N ALA A 74 11.47 -7.17 -6.31
CA ALA A 74 10.54 -6.06 -6.20
C ALA A 74 9.14 -6.53 -5.80
N LEU A 75 8.51 -5.80 -4.89
CA LEU A 75 7.11 -6.00 -4.54
C LEU A 75 6.19 -5.48 -5.65
N CYS A 76 5.24 -6.28 -6.15
CA CYS A 76 4.34 -5.82 -7.21
C CYS A 76 3.40 -4.67 -6.79
N ALA A 77 3.02 -4.60 -5.52
CA ALA A 77 2.06 -3.60 -5.02
C ALA A 77 2.64 -2.19 -4.87
N CYS A 78 3.96 -2.07 -4.70
CA CYS A 78 4.62 -0.79 -4.43
C CYS A 78 5.96 -0.59 -5.14
N LYS A 79 6.45 -1.60 -5.87
CA LYS A 79 7.73 -1.61 -6.59
C LYS A 79 8.98 -1.33 -5.74
N HIS A 80 8.92 -1.61 -4.43
CA HIS A 80 10.10 -1.54 -3.58
C HIS A 80 10.93 -2.82 -3.70
N VAL A 81 12.24 -2.67 -3.80
CA VAL A 81 13.21 -3.77 -3.96
C VAL A 81 13.77 -4.19 -2.61
N PHE A 82 13.86 -5.50 -2.39
CA PHE A 82 14.40 -6.13 -1.18
C PHE A 82 15.21 -7.37 -1.56
N GLY A 83 15.90 -7.96 -0.59
CA GLY A 83 16.53 -9.28 -0.77
C GLY A 83 15.47 -10.36 -0.70
N ASP A 84 15.59 -11.40 -1.52
CA ASP A 84 14.61 -12.49 -1.54
C ASP A 84 14.52 -13.22 -0.20
N HIS A 85 15.63 -13.40 0.50
CA HIS A 85 15.64 -14.04 1.81
C HIS A 85 14.99 -13.14 2.85
N CYS A 86 15.40 -11.87 2.88
CA CYS A 86 14.87 -10.88 3.80
C CYS A 86 13.36 -10.68 3.64
N ILE A 87 12.88 -10.50 2.40
CA ILE A 87 11.45 -10.30 2.16
C ILE A 87 10.65 -11.57 2.44
N LYS A 88 11.15 -12.77 2.11
CA LYS A 88 10.44 -14.02 2.42
C LYS A 88 10.26 -14.20 3.92
N SER A 89 11.29 -13.89 4.71
CA SER A 89 11.20 -13.90 6.17
C SER A 89 10.19 -12.86 6.67
N TRP A 90 10.26 -11.64 6.15
CA TRP A 90 9.33 -10.58 6.53
C TRP A 90 7.86 -10.90 6.20
N LEU A 91 7.61 -11.49 5.03
CA LEU A 91 6.27 -11.87 4.61
C LEU A 91 5.67 -13.00 5.44
N ARG A 92 6.51 -13.86 6.05
CA ARG A 92 6.07 -14.90 6.98
C ARG A 92 5.39 -14.31 8.20
N ASP A 93 5.89 -13.17 8.68
CA ASP A 93 5.38 -12.50 9.88
C ASP A 93 4.30 -11.45 9.58
N GLY A 94 4.50 -10.61 8.55
CA GLY A 94 3.78 -9.34 8.45
C GLY A 94 3.11 -9.02 7.13
N GLY A 95 3.35 -9.77 6.04
CA GLY A 95 2.66 -9.60 4.75
C GLY A 95 2.57 -8.18 4.16
N THR A 96 3.40 -7.25 4.65
CA THR A 96 3.33 -5.81 4.39
C THR A 96 4.68 -5.29 3.93
N CYS A 97 4.69 -4.22 3.16
CA CYS A 97 5.95 -3.59 2.74
C CYS A 97 6.58 -2.81 3.91
N PRO A 98 7.88 -2.99 4.22
CA PRO A 98 8.54 -2.28 5.32
C PRO A 98 8.67 -0.77 5.09
N TYR A 99 8.73 -0.31 3.82
CA TYR A 99 8.81 1.12 3.51
C TYR A 99 7.45 1.83 3.55
N CYS A 100 6.50 1.36 2.76
CA CYS A 100 5.24 2.06 2.55
C CYS A 100 4.08 1.50 3.36
N ARG A 101 4.32 0.44 4.15
CA ARG A 101 3.30 -0.30 4.92
C ARG A 101 2.09 -0.75 4.10
N LYS A 102 2.23 -0.78 2.76
CA LYS A 102 1.19 -1.32 1.89
C LYS A 102 1.09 -2.82 2.11
N LEU A 103 -0.14 -3.28 2.33
CA LEU A 103 -0.47 -4.70 2.34
C LEU A 103 -0.20 -5.28 0.97
N LEU A 104 0.55 -6.39 0.95
CA LEU A 104 0.80 -7.14 -0.27
C LEU A 104 -0.35 -8.09 -0.58
N HIS A 105 -1.22 -8.33 0.41
CA HIS A 105 -2.46 -9.07 0.27
C HIS A 105 -3.62 -8.09 0.48
N GLY A 106 -4.38 -7.80 -0.59
CA GLY A 106 -5.58 -6.98 -0.47
C GLY A 106 -6.68 -7.77 0.26
N GLN A 107 -7.10 -7.30 1.43
CA GLN A 107 -8.44 -7.56 1.97
C GLN A 107 -9.45 -6.56 1.39
#